data_AF-E2ZNN4-F1
#
_entry.id   AF-E2ZNN4-F1
#
_cell.length_a   1.000
_cell.length_b   1.000
_cell.length_c   1.000
_cell.angle_alpha   90.00
_cell.angle_beta   90.00
_cell.angle_gamma   90.00
#
_symmetry.space_group_name_H-M   'P 1'
#
loop_
_entity.id
_entity.type
_entity.pdbx_description
1 polymer ?
#
loop_
_entity_poly.entity_id
_entity_poly.type
_entity_poly.pdbx_seq_one_letter_code
_entity_poly.pdbx_strand_id
1 'polypeptide(L)'
;MSNISRRQFLKGAGVATLAVAAAGVLAGCSGNAGPDVPDVPGVTTRPVTVIFMKDEGNGVTNVVGETAKIDVLKTENSVKVADIDKKLLPEDYHLENENAVVEVRKDDSKGEYIIVFVTDVTVTPTKKTIDVKLLELPNNYIKAKAEVAVDATGVSAADIQLPDGYKLSTDYGTAEELLKVRPFDTVFIVTKL
;
A
#
# COMPACT_ATOMS: atom_id res chain seq x y z
N MET A 1 13.78 0.39 -51.12
CA MET A 1 12.45 -0.02 -50.61
C MET A 1 11.96 1.01 -49.63
N SER A 2 10.87 1.68 -49.99
CA SER A 2 10.14 2.60 -49.13
C SER A 2 9.35 1.82 -48.08
N ASN A 3 9.28 2.34 -46.84
CA ASN A 3 7.97 2.68 -46.30
C ASN A 3 8.05 3.78 -45.23
N ILE A 4 7.35 4.85 -45.55
CA ILE A 4 6.88 5.95 -44.72
C ILE A 4 5.68 5.46 -43.89
N SER A 5 5.54 5.92 -42.64
CA SER A 5 4.21 6.08 -41.98
C SER A 5 4.38 6.94 -40.71
N ARG A 6 4.22 8.26 -40.79
CA ARG A 6 2.99 9.05 -40.50
C ARG A 6 2.35 8.79 -39.13
N ARG A 7 2.56 9.75 -38.20
CA ARG A 7 1.56 10.62 -37.53
C ARG A 7 2.34 11.63 -36.67
N GLN A 8 2.43 12.89 -37.10
CA GLN A 8 1.43 13.96 -36.92
C GLN A 8 1.32 14.37 -35.45
N PHE A 9 2.00 15.44 -35.03
CA PHE A 9 1.62 16.86 -35.19
C PHE A 9 0.67 17.31 -34.07
N LEU A 10 0.83 18.57 -33.65
CA LEU A 10 -0.02 19.33 -32.72
C LEU A 10 0.23 18.97 -31.23
N LYS A 11 0.52 19.86 -30.28
CA LYS A 11 0.26 21.29 -30.02
C LYS A 11 1.31 21.73 -28.97
N GLY A 12 1.72 22.97 -28.78
CA GLY A 12 1.27 24.26 -29.26
C GLY A 12 2.03 25.31 -28.46
N ALA A 13 2.45 26.37 -29.15
CA ALA A 13 2.93 27.60 -28.55
C ALA A 13 1.79 28.37 -27.86
N GLY A 14 2.15 29.23 -26.90
CA GLY A 14 1.29 30.24 -26.26
C GLY A 14 1.80 30.47 -24.84
N VAL A 15 2.64 31.46 -24.51
CA VAL A 15 2.52 32.92 -24.73
C VAL A 15 1.11 33.40 -24.42
N ALA A 16 0.88 33.89 -23.19
CA ALA A 16 0.66 35.32 -22.94
C ALA A 16 0.29 35.56 -21.48
N THR A 17 1.08 36.44 -20.85
CA THR A 17 0.76 37.27 -19.70
C THR A 17 -0.62 37.93 -19.81
N LEU A 18 -1.43 37.88 -18.75
CA LEU A 18 -2.46 38.90 -18.49
C LEU A 18 -2.55 39.16 -16.97
N ALA A 19 -1.91 40.25 -16.54
CA ALA A 19 -2.23 40.91 -15.28
C ALA A 19 -3.35 41.91 -15.57
N VAL A 20 -4.50 41.74 -14.93
CA VAL A 20 -5.57 42.75 -14.88
C VAL A 20 -5.69 43.18 -13.43
N ALA A 21 -5.00 44.27 -13.09
CA ALA A 21 -5.33 45.09 -11.95
C ALA A 21 -6.28 46.19 -12.46
N ALA A 22 -7.57 46.05 -12.18
CA ALA A 22 -8.54 47.12 -12.36
C ALA A 22 -8.86 47.71 -10.97
N ALA A 23 -8.46 48.96 -10.78
CA ALA A 23 -8.88 49.80 -9.67
C ALA A 23 -10.30 50.35 -9.92
N GLY A 24 -11.00 50.67 -8.82
CA GLY A 24 -12.34 51.26 -8.77
C GLY A 24 -13.34 50.25 -8.21
N VAL A 25 -14.08 50.51 -7.13
CA VAL A 25 -14.88 51.71 -6.90
C VAL A 25 -14.98 52.01 -5.40
N LEU A 26 -14.62 53.24 -5.05
CA LEU A 26 -14.96 53.91 -3.79
C LEU A 26 -16.43 54.36 -3.83
N ALA A 27 -17.06 54.27 -2.66
CA ALA A 27 -18.18 55.09 -2.19
C ALA A 27 -19.56 54.93 -2.87
N GLY A 28 -20.41 54.23 -2.13
CA GLY A 28 -21.85 54.42 -1.90
C GLY A 28 -22.66 55.36 -2.79
N CYS A 29 -23.78 54.84 -3.29
CA CYS A 29 -25.00 55.63 -3.36
C CYS A 29 -26.23 54.72 -3.14
N SER A 30 -27.18 55.28 -2.39
CA SER A 30 -28.37 54.69 -1.79
C SER A 30 -29.38 54.08 -2.76
N GLY A 31 -30.10 53.03 -2.32
CA GLY A 31 -31.39 52.68 -2.93
C GLY A 31 -31.87 51.23 -2.76
N ASN A 32 -32.44 50.92 -1.60
CA ASN A 32 -33.65 50.09 -1.43
C ASN A 32 -33.90 48.86 -2.35
N ALA A 33 -33.49 47.65 -1.95
CA ALA A 33 -34.21 46.38 -2.23
C ALA A 33 -33.57 45.20 -1.46
N GLY A 34 -34.26 44.68 -0.44
CA GLY A 34 -34.02 43.36 0.19
C GLY A 34 -32.65 43.14 0.87
N PRO A 35 -32.56 42.28 1.90
CA PRO A 35 -31.28 41.65 2.17
C PRO A 35 -31.03 40.69 1.00
N ASP A 36 -30.26 41.13 0.01
CA ASP A 36 -29.54 40.21 -0.87
C ASP A 36 -28.66 39.37 0.05
N VAL A 37 -29.22 38.22 0.46
CA VAL A 37 -28.42 37.11 0.94
C VAL A 37 -27.42 36.87 -0.19
N PRO A 38 -26.11 37.08 0.04
CA PRO A 38 -25.12 36.71 -0.96
C PRO A 38 -25.40 35.26 -1.28
N ASP A 39 -25.70 34.97 -2.55
CA ASP A 39 -25.90 33.61 -3.02
C ASP A 39 -24.70 32.82 -2.50
N VAL A 40 -24.95 31.88 -1.57
CA VAL A 40 -23.87 31.10 -0.96
C VAL A 40 -23.09 30.55 -2.13
N PRO A 41 -21.80 30.90 -2.31
CA PRO A 41 -21.06 30.49 -3.49
C PRO A 41 -21.22 28.98 -3.62
N GLY A 42 -21.95 28.56 -4.66
CA GLY A 42 -22.33 27.17 -4.81
C GLY A 42 -21.07 26.33 -4.72
N VAL A 43 -21.12 25.22 -3.96
CA VAL A 43 -19.95 24.37 -3.68
C VAL A 43 -19.04 24.29 -4.90
N THR A 44 -17.82 24.81 -4.77
CA THR A 44 -16.88 24.89 -5.90
C THR A 44 -16.32 23.52 -6.27
N THR A 45 -16.59 22.53 -5.43
CA THR A 45 -16.24 21.13 -5.59
C THR A 45 -17.44 20.27 -6.02
N ARG A 46 -17.15 19.08 -6.53
CA ARG A 46 -18.10 18.03 -6.85
C ARG A 46 -17.55 16.69 -6.36
N PRO A 47 -18.41 15.77 -5.90
CA PRO A 47 -17.97 14.45 -5.45
C PRO A 47 -17.59 13.59 -6.65
N VAL A 48 -16.41 12.98 -6.59
CA VAL A 48 -15.89 12.03 -7.58
C VAL A 48 -15.61 10.70 -6.89
N THR A 49 -16.04 9.61 -7.51
CA THR A 49 -15.84 8.25 -6.97
C THR A 49 -14.42 7.78 -7.26
N VAL A 50 -13.73 7.24 -6.28
CA VAL A 50 -12.39 6.64 -6.42
C VAL A 50 -12.54 5.13 -6.46
N ILE A 51 -12.07 4.51 -7.55
CA ILE A 51 -12.04 3.06 -7.71
C ILE A 51 -10.58 2.62 -7.62
N PHE A 52 -10.26 1.82 -6.61
CA PHE A 52 -8.94 1.24 -6.47
C PHE A 52 -8.86 -0.03 -7.31
N MET A 53 -7.84 -0.12 -8.15
CA MET A 53 -7.59 -1.27 -9.00
C MET A 53 -6.18 -1.80 -8.75
N LYS A 54 -6.06 -3.12 -8.77
CA LYS A 54 -4.78 -3.81 -8.77
C LYS A 54 -4.54 -4.41 -10.15
N ASP A 55 -3.35 -4.22 -10.69
CA ASP A 55 -2.89 -4.96 -11.87
C ASP A 55 -2.36 -6.34 -11.44
N GLU A 56 -2.92 -7.41 -12.01
CA GLU A 56 -2.49 -8.79 -11.77
C GLU A 56 -1.51 -9.28 -12.85
N GLY A 57 -1.17 -8.41 -13.81
CA GLY A 57 -0.37 -8.75 -14.97
C GLY A 57 -1.21 -9.28 -16.13
N ASN A 58 -0.58 -9.43 -17.30
CA ASN A 58 -1.22 -9.86 -18.55
C ASN A 58 -2.44 -9.01 -18.97
N GLY A 59 -2.52 -7.76 -18.51
CA GLY A 59 -3.63 -6.84 -18.80
C GLY A 59 -4.90 -7.11 -18.00
N VAL A 60 -4.83 -7.94 -16.95
CA VAL A 60 -5.94 -8.21 -16.04
C VAL A 60 -5.87 -7.24 -14.87
N THR A 61 -6.96 -6.48 -14.65
CA THR A 61 -7.07 -5.55 -13.52
C THR A 61 -8.32 -5.88 -12.71
N ASN A 62 -8.18 -5.85 -11.39
CA ASN A 62 -9.27 -6.16 -10.46
C ASN A 62 -9.55 -4.99 -9.53
N VAL A 63 -10.82 -4.75 -9.26
CA VAL A 63 -11.24 -3.76 -8.25
C VAL A 63 -10.95 -4.34 -6.87
N VAL A 64 -10.27 -3.56 -6.03
CA VAL A 64 -9.88 -3.94 -4.67
C VAL A 64 -10.47 -2.96 -3.66
N GLY A 65 -10.94 -3.49 -2.53
CA GLY A 65 -11.52 -2.71 -1.45
C GLY A 65 -12.85 -2.00 -1.78
N GLU A 66 -13.28 -1.14 -0.85
CA GLU A 66 -14.47 -0.30 -1.01
C GLU A 66 -14.13 0.94 -1.85
N THR A 67 -15.11 1.44 -2.61
CA THR A 67 -14.95 2.70 -3.35
C THR A 67 -15.04 3.89 -2.40
N ALA A 68 -14.19 4.90 -2.63
CA ALA A 68 -14.20 6.13 -1.83
C ALA A 68 -14.84 7.28 -2.62
N LYS A 69 -15.16 8.37 -1.93
CA LYS A 69 -15.59 9.64 -2.55
C LYS A 69 -14.65 10.75 -2.13
N ILE A 70 -14.20 11.54 -3.10
CA ILE A 70 -13.37 12.72 -2.88
C ILE A 70 -14.04 13.94 -3.48
N ASP A 71 -13.79 15.11 -2.91
CA ASP A 71 -14.26 16.38 -3.45
C ASP A 71 -13.22 16.96 -4.41
N VAL A 72 -13.60 17.09 -5.68
CA VAL A 72 -12.74 17.64 -6.75
C VAL A 72 -13.31 18.97 -7.21
N LEU A 73 -12.46 19.96 -7.48
CA LEU A 73 -12.91 21.25 -8.00
C LEU A 73 -13.63 21.09 -9.34
N LYS A 74 -14.74 21.82 -9.54
CA LYS A 74 -15.54 21.75 -10.78
C LYS A 74 -14.76 22.17 -12.04
N THR A 75 -13.66 22.91 -11.88
CA THR A 75 -12.77 23.34 -12.96
C THR A 75 -11.75 22.27 -13.35
N GLU A 76 -11.51 21.28 -12.49
CA GLU A 76 -10.51 20.24 -12.70
C GLU A 76 -11.14 19.01 -13.35
N ASN A 77 -10.40 18.40 -14.29
CA ASN A 77 -10.79 17.14 -14.95
C ASN A 77 -9.80 16.02 -14.63
N SER A 78 -8.85 16.26 -13.73
CA SER A 78 -7.88 15.28 -13.28
C SER A 78 -7.56 15.49 -11.80
N VAL A 79 -7.05 14.44 -11.18
CA VAL A 79 -6.70 14.41 -9.76
C VAL A 79 -5.28 13.88 -9.65
N LYS A 80 -4.44 14.53 -8.84
CA LYS A 80 -3.13 13.97 -8.49
C LYS A 80 -3.33 12.88 -7.46
N VAL A 81 -2.73 11.73 -7.69
CA VAL A 81 -2.87 10.58 -6.80
C VAL A 81 -2.30 10.88 -5.41
N ALA A 82 -1.27 11.73 -5.31
CA ALA A 82 -0.73 12.24 -4.05
C ALA A 82 -1.74 13.04 -3.19
N ASP A 83 -2.78 13.62 -3.79
CA ASP A 83 -3.79 14.42 -3.07
C ASP A 83 -4.90 13.54 -2.45
N ILE A 84 -4.92 12.25 -2.76
CA ILE A 84 -5.88 11.29 -2.19
C ILE A 84 -5.42 10.90 -0.78
N ASP A 85 -6.30 11.04 0.20
CA ASP A 85 -5.99 10.67 1.59
C ASP A 85 -5.65 9.16 1.67
N LYS A 86 -4.48 8.84 2.22
CA LYS A 86 -4.00 7.46 2.38
C LYS A 86 -4.94 6.60 3.25
N LYS A 87 -5.78 7.23 4.08
CA LYS A 87 -6.82 6.53 4.86
C LYS A 87 -7.95 5.96 4.01
N LEU A 88 -8.10 6.43 2.77
CA LEU A 88 -9.09 5.91 1.83
C LEU A 88 -8.58 4.67 1.09
N LEU A 89 -7.28 4.37 1.17
CA LEU A 89 -6.71 3.19 0.54
C LEU A 89 -7.22 1.92 1.24
N PRO A 90 -7.45 0.82 0.50
CA PRO A 90 -7.75 -0.47 1.11
C PRO A 90 -6.62 -0.92 2.06
N GLU A 91 -6.96 -1.70 3.09
CA GLU A 91 -5.97 -2.27 4.02
C GLU A 91 -4.93 -3.12 3.28
N ASP A 92 -3.67 -3.02 3.68
CA ASP A 92 -2.53 -3.71 3.07
C ASP A 92 -2.22 -3.34 1.60
N TYR A 93 -2.71 -2.19 1.14
CA TYR A 93 -2.39 -1.62 -0.17
C TYR A 93 -1.62 -0.30 -0.07
N HIS A 94 -0.79 -0.05 -1.09
CA HIS A 94 -0.20 1.26 -1.32
C HIS A 94 -0.42 1.69 -2.78
N LEU A 95 -0.33 3.00 -3.01
CA LEU A 95 -0.41 3.57 -4.35
C LEU A 95 0.76 3.04 -5.20
N GLU A 96 0.45 2.51 -6.39
CA GLU A 96 1.48 2.04 -7.31
C GLU A 96 2.37 3.21 -7.79
N ASN A 97 1.78 4.39 -7.97
CA ASN A 97 2.47 5.60 -8.35
C ASN A 97 1.85 6.85 -7.71
N GLU A 98 2.48 7.36 -6.65
CA GLU A 98 2.03 8.57 -5.95
C GLU A 98 2.06 9.83 -6.83
N ASN A 99 2.93 9.88 -7.84
CA ASN A 99 3.08 11.04 -8.73
C ASN A 99 2.14 11.02 -9.95
N ALA A 100 1.30 9.99 -10.06
CA ALA A 100 0.37 9.87 -11.17
C ALA A 100 -0.70 10.96 -11.13
N VAL A 101 -1.15 11.36 -12.33
CA VAL A 101 -2.31 12.22 -12.51
C VAL A 101 -3.35 11.40 -13.25
N VAL A 102 -4.51 11.21 -12.62
CA VAL A 102 -5.59 10.38 -13.14
C VAL A 102 -6.73 11.27 -13.64
N GLU A 103 -7.26 10.94 -14.82
CA GLU A 103 -8.37 11.68 -15.42
C GLU A 103 -9.71 11.27 -14.80
N VAL A 104 -10.56 12.25 -14.54
CA VAL A 104 -11.95 12.04 -14.15
C VAL A 104 -12.72 11.56 -15.37
N ARG A 105 -13.27 10.35 -15.28
CA ARG A 105 -14.11 9.73 -16.29
C ARG A 105 -15.57 9.83 -15.88
N LYS A 106 -16.46 9.79 -16.86
CA LYS A 106 -17.91 9.79 -16.64
C LYS A 106 -18.53 8.53 -17.23
N ASP A 107 -19.36 7.87 -16.45
CA ASP A 107 -20.14 6.72 -16.84
C ASP A 107 -21.59 6.89 -16.37
N ASP A 108 -22.55 6.50 -17.20
CA ASP A 108 -23.98 6.73 -16.92
C ASP A 108 -24.48 5.95 -15.69
N SER A 109 -23.79 4.86 -15.31
CA SER A 109 -24.13 4.04 -14.14
C SER A 109 -23.33 4.40 -12.89
N LYS A 110 -22.07 4.83 -13.05
CA LYS A 110 -21.15 5.12 -11.94
C LYS A 110 -20.98 6.61 -11.62
N GLY A 111 -21.52 7.48 -12.47
CA GLY A 111 -21.30 8.92 -12.38
C GLY A 111 -19.87 9.28 -12.76
N GLU A 112 -19.32 10.32 -12.10
CA GLU A 112 -17.92 10.70 -12.27
C GLU A 112 -17.01 9.85 -11.36
N TYR A 113 -15.95 9.29 -11.94
CA TYR A 113 -15.02 8.44 -11.23
C TYR A 113 -13.58 8.56 -11.73
N ILE A 114 -12.64 8.22 -10.88
CA ILE A 114 -11.23 8.03 -11.20
C ILE A 114 -10.83 6.58 -10.91
N ILE A 115 -9.83 6.08 -11.63
CA ILE A 115 -9.22 4.77 -11.38
C ILE A 115 -7.82 5.02 -10.82
N VAL A 116 -7.54 4.46 -9.66
CA VAL A 116 -6.26 4.58 -8.98
C VAL A 116 -5.65 3.20 -8.86
N PHE A 117 -4.44 3.04 -9.37
CA PHE A 117 -3.71 1.78 -9.28
C PHE A 117 -3.01 1.64 -7.92
N VAL A 118 -3.23 0.49 -7.30
CA VAL A 118 -2.63 0.10 -6.03
C VAL A 118 -1.93 -1.23 -6.18
N THR A 119 -0.94 -1.46 -5.35
CA THR A 119 -0.22 -2.72 -5.27
C THR A 119 -0.20 -3.23 -3.84
N ASP A 120 -0.20 -4.56 -3.70
CA ASP A 120 -0.17 -5.19 -2.39
C ASP A 120 1.11 -4.75 -1.67
N VAL A 121 1.01 -4.54 -0.36
CA VAL A 121 2.18 -4.59 0.49
C VAL A 121 2.67 -6.04 0.46
N THR A 122 3.75 -6.31 -0.29
CA THR A 122 4.36 -7.64 -0.29
C THR A 122 4.91 -7.92 1.10
N VAL A 123 4.13 -8.65 1.91
CA VAL A 123 4.60 -9.18 3.19
C VAL A 123 5.60 -10.28 2.86
N THR A 124 6.87 -9.91 2.76
CA THR A 124 7.95 -10.89 2.62
C THR A 124 8.05 -11.61 3.96
N PRO A 125 7.77 -12.92 4.04
CA PRO A 125 7.91 -13.64 5.30
C PRO A 125 9.36 -13.49 5.76
N THR A 126 9.55 -12.96 6.96
CA THR A 126 10.90 -12.78 7.52
C THR A 126 11.39 -14.03 8.24
N LYS A 127 10.50 -14.99 8.46
CA LYS A 127 10.78 -16.23 9.18
C LYS A 127 10.18 -17.46 8.48
N LYS A 128 10.79 -18.61 8.73
CA LYS A 128 10.34 -19.95 8.31
C LYS A 128 10.29 -20.88 9.52
N THR A 129 9.37 -21.83 9.50
CA THR A 129 9.33 -22.92 10.48
C THR A 129 10.10 -24.11 9.95
N ILE A 130 10.92 -24.72 10.78
CA ILE A 130 11.66 -25.95 10.47
C ILE A 130 11.29 -27.06 11.45
N ASP A 131 11.47 -28.31 11.03
CA ASP A 131 11.47 -29.47 11.91
C ASP A 131 12.87 -29.71 12.48
N VAL A 132 12.96 -29.84 13.81
CA VAL A 132 14.21 -30.13 14.53
C VAL A 132 14.11 -31.52 15.15
N LYS A 133 15.20 -32.30 15.08
CA LYS A 133 15.28 -33.61 15.71
C LYS A 133 15.81 -33.49 17.14
N LEU A 134 15.05 -34.02 18.08
CA LEU A 134 15.42 -34.15 19.48
C LEU A 134 15.73 -35.61 19.82
N LEU A 135 16.68 -35.84 20.71
CA LEU A 135 17.04 -37.15 21.24
C LEU A 135 16.84 -37.17 22.75
N GLU A 136 15.89 -37.98 23.20
CA GLU A 136 15.80 -38.44 24.58
C GLU A 136 16.64 -39.72 24.72
N LEU A 137 17.64 -39.68 25.59
CA LEU A 137 18.47 -40.86 25.84
C LEU A 137 17.66 -41.99 26.50
N PRO A 138 17.95 -43.26 26.18
CA PRO A 138 19.11 -43.70 25.40
C PRO A 138 18.95 -43.64 23.87
N ASN A 139 17.75 -43.70 23.29
CA ASN A 139 17.61 -43.71 21.82
C ASN A 139 16.19 -43.35 21.30
N ASN A 140 15.47 -42.45 21.98
CA ASN A 140 14.13 -42.03 21.58
C ASN A 140 14.18 -40.69 20.81
N TYR A 141 13.71 -40.67 19.57
CA TYR A 141 13.72 -39.47 18.73
C TYR A 141 12.36 -38.79 18.69
N ILE A 142 12.35 -37.48 18.92
CA ILE A 142 11.16 -36.65 18.94
C ILE A 142 11.35 -35.51 17.94
N LYS A 143 10.25 -35.04 17.33
CA LYS A 143 10.28 -33.87 16.45
C LYS A 143 9.79 -32.65 17.21
N ALA A 144 10.50 -31.54 17.05
CA ALA A 144 10.10 -30.22 17.53
C ALA A 144 10.10 -29.23 16.37
N LYS A 145 9.51 -28.05 16.59
CA LYS A 145 9.54 -26.96 15.63
C LYS A 145 10.45 -25.85 16.12
N ALA A 146 11.06 -25.14 15.19
CA ALA A 146 11.75 -23.89 15.47
C ALA A 146 11.41 -22.86 14.41
N GLU A 147 11.41 -21.59 14.80
CA GLU A 147 11.15 -20.47 13.91
C GLU A 147 12.45 -19.68 13.70
N VAL A 148 12.93 -19.63 12.45
CA VAL A 148 14.23 -19.04 12.10
C VAL A 148 14.05 -18.05 10.96
N ALA A 149 15.03 -17.17 10.71
CA ALA A 149 15.02 -16.30 9.54
C ALA A 149 14.94 -17.11 8.23
N VAL A 150 14.31 -16.57 7.18
CA VAL A 150 14.14 -17.29 5.91
C VAL A 150 15.46 -17.73 5.29
N ASP A 151 16.49 -16.90 5.40
CA ASP A 151 17.86 -17.12 4.93
C ASP A 151 18.75 -17.87 5.94
N ALA A 152 18.23 -18.22 7.11
CA ALA A 152 19.00 -18.95 8.12
C ALA A 152 19.48 -20.30 7.59
N THR A 153 20.72 -20.64 7.93
CA THR A 153 21.40 -21.91 7.61
C THR A 153 21.48 -22.87 8.80
N GLY A 154 21.01 -22.42 9.97
CA GLY A 154 21.01 -23.20 11.20
C GLY A 154 20.01 -22.67 12.22
N VAL A 155 19.94 -23.34 13.36
CA VAL A 155 19.00 -23.10 14.46
C VAL A 155 19.74 -23.08 15.79
N SER A 156 19.36 -22.18 16.69
CA SER A 156 19.87 -22.17 18.06
C SER A 156 18.98 -23.03 18.96
N ALA A 157 19.51 -23.54 20.06
CA ALA A 157 18.69 -24.34 20.99
C ALA A 157 17.61 -23.48 21.67
N ALA A 158 17.84 -22.16 21.80
CA ALA A 158 16.87 -21.21 22.34
C ALA A 158 15.62 -21.03 21.47
N ASP A 159 15.74 -21.23 20.16
CA ASP A 159 14.62 -21.05 19.21
C ASP A 159 13.73 -22.29 19.07
N ILE A 160 14.09 -23.40 19.72
CA ILE A 160 13.37 -24.66 19.64
C ILE A 160 12.16 -24.64 20.59
N GLN A 161 10.98 -24.90 20.02
CA GLN A 161 9.76 -25.12 20.77
C GLN A 161 9.75 -26.56 21.31
N LEU A 162 10.20 -26.73 22.57
CA LEU A 162 10.25 -28.03 23.22
C LEU A 162 8.83 -28.56 23.50
N PRO A 163 8.59 -29.88 23.33
CA PRO A 163 7.36 -30.51 23.77
C PRO A 163 7.19 -30.45 25.30
N ASP A 164 5.94 -30.50 25.76
CA ASP A 164 5.61 -30.52 27.18
C ASP A 164 6.32 -31.65 27.93
N GLY A 165 6.87 -31.32 29.11
CA GLY A 165 7.58 -32.27 29.95
C GLY A 165 9.02 -32.54 29.53
N TYR A 166 9.59 -31.76 28.60
CA TYR A 166 11.01 -31.85 28.22
C TYR A 166 11.76 -30.55 28.55
N LYS A 167 13.06 -30.71 28.83
CA LYS A 167 14.07 -29.64 28.86
C LYS A 167 15.28 -30.05 28.04
N LEU A 168 16.07 -29.08 27.60
CA LEU A 168 17.38 -29.34 27.01
C LEU A 168 18.32 -29.99 28.04
N SER A 169 19.22 -30.85 27.55
CA SER A 169 20.31 -31.43 28.34
C SER A 169 21.17 -30.33 29.00
N THR A 170 21.87 -30.69 30.07
CA THR A 170 22.86 -29.82 30.74
C THR A 170 23.98 -29.36 29.81
N ASP A 171 24.20 -30.07 28.69
CA ASP A 171 25.15 -29.68 27.64
C ASP A 171 24.81 -28.32 27.01
N TYR A 172 23.56 -27.87 27.14
CA TYR A 172 23.08 -26.55 26.73
C TYR A 172 22.80 -25.63 27.94
N GLY A 173 23.44 -25.89 29.09
CA GLY A 173 23.14 -25.21 30.35
C GLY A 173 23.61 -23.76 30.45
N THR A 174 24.36 -23.25 29.46
CA THR A 174 24.83 -21.85 29.43
C THR A 174 24.09 -21.06 28.36
N ALA A 175 23.91 -19.75 28.59
CA ALA A 175 23.28 -18.86 27.61
C ALA A 175 24.03 -18.85 26.27
N GLU A 176 25.36 -18.96 26.30
CA GLU A 176 26.19 -19.04 25.10
C GLU A 176 25.91 -20.31 24.29
N GLU A 177 25.80 -21.47 24.93
CA GLU A 177 25.50 -22.73 24.22
C GLU A 177 24.06 -22.78 23.70
N LEU A 178 23.12 -22.10 24.37
CA LEU A 178 21.73 -21.98 23.89
C LEU A 178 21.65 -21.15 22.60
N LEU A 179 22.34 -20.02 22.55
CA LEU A 179 22.30 -19.08 21.42
C LEU A 179 23.20 -19.50 20.25
N LYS A 180 24.10 -20.45 20.45
CA LYS A 180 24.97 -20.98 19.40
C LYS A 180 24.14 -21.60 18.27
N VAL A 181 24.26 -21.04 17.07
CA VAL A 181 23.60 -21.54 15.86
C VAL A 181 24.27 -22.82 15.40
N ARG A 182 23.46 -23.86 15.17
CA ARG A 182 23.92 -25.18 14.70
C ARG A 182 23.20 -25.56 13.40
N PRO A 183 23.83 -26.34 12.51
CA PRO A 183 23.19 -26.82 11.28
C PRO A 183 21.83 -27.49 11.53
N PHE A 184 20.90 -27.39 10.58
CA PHE A 184 19.52 -27.91 10.76
C PHE A 184 19.43 -29.43 10.97
N ASP A 185 20.43 -30.19 10.57
CA ASP A 185 20.54 -31.63 10.78
C ASP A 185 21.07 -32.02 12.18
N THR A 186 21.44 -31.03 13.00
CA THR A 186 21.87 -31.24 14.38
C THR A 186 20.77 -31.88 15.21
N VAL A 187 21.11 -32.92 15.95
CA VAL A 187 20.24 -33.57 16.93
C VAL A 187 20.48 -32.93 18.30
N PHE A 188 19.42 -32.43 18.93
CA PHE A 188 19.51 -31.81 20.26
C PHE A 188 19.12 -32.81 21.35
N ILE A 189 19.93 -32.89 22.40
CA ILE A 189 19.68 -33.81 23.51
C ILE A 189 18.68 -33.15 24.48
N VAL A 190 17.64 -33.89 24.83
CA VAL A 190 16.62 -33.49 25.80
C VAL A 190 16.49 -34.49 26.94
N THR A 191 15.96 -34.02 28.06
CA THR A 191 15.66 -34.82 29.24
C THR A 191 14.24 -34.53 29.71
N LYS A 192 13.54 -35.57 30.17
CA LYS A 192 12.22 -35.42 30.76
C LYS A 192 12.29 -34.66 32.09
N LEU A 193 11.32 -33.79 32.33
CA LEU A 193 11.15 -33.03 33.57
C LEU A 193 10.67 -33.90 34.74
#